data_AF-A0A432R251-F1
#
_entry.id   AF-A0A432R251-F1
#
_cell.length_a   1.000
_cell.length_b   1.000
_cell.length_c   1.000
_cell.angle_alpha   90.00
_cell.angle_beta   90.00
_cell.angle_gamma   90.00
#
_symmetry.space_group_name_H-M   'P 1'
#
loop_
_entity.id
_entity.type
_entity.pdbx_description
1 polymer ?
#
loop_
_entity_poly.entity_id
_entity_poly.type
_entity_poly.pdbx_seq_one_letter_code
_entity_poly.pdbx_strand_id
1 'polypeptide(L)'
;MAHTLPLEVYKAIEEAVKDRETAERVARSVEKALEAIEEKAKEQKILVKAELKDELTNELVTKEEFKAELKALRNELKGEIESLRSEVKGEIKALKLLIFFTMFLIVMTNKGSLELLLKAFGLLK
;
A
#
# COMPACT_ATOMS: atom_id res chain seq x y z
N MET A 1 -42.50 10.49 -11.44
CA MET A 1 -43.56 11.30 -10.81
C MET A 1 -43.86 12.40 -11.80
N ALA A 2 -45.13 12.66 -12.13
CA ALA A 2 -45.46 13.76 -13.04
C ALA A 2 -45.02 15.06 -12.37
N HIS A 3 -44.06 15.75 -12.98
CA HIS A 3 -43.55 17.01 -12.42
C HIS A 3 -44.46 18.14 -12.83
N THR A 4 -45.13 18.70 -11.85
CA THR A 4 -45.95 19.89 -12.04
C THR A 4 -45.15 21.12 -11.68
N LEU A 5 -45.19 22.14 -12.53
CA LEU A 5 -44.57 23.42 -12.21
C LEU A 5 -45.16 24.00 -10.91
N PRO A 6 -44.33 24.65 -10.08
CA PRO A 6 -44.83 25.44 -8.96
C PRO A 6 -45.83 26.49 -9.46
N LEU A 7 -46.88 26.75 -8.67
CA LEU A 7 -47.94 27.68 -9.03
C LEU A 7 -47.43 29.08 -9.37
N GLU A 8 -46.36 29.53 -8.72
CA GLU A 8 -45.69 30.80 -8.99
C GLU A 8 -45.10 30.86 -10.40
N VAL A 9 -44.48 29.77 -10.87
CA VAL A 9 -43.90 29.68 -12.22
C VAL A 9 -45.01 29.67 -13.26
N TYR A 10 -46.09 28.94 -13.00
CA TYR A 10 -47.25 28.93 -13.90
C TYR A 10 -47.90 30.32 -14.02
N LYS A 11 -48.10 31.02 -12.90
CA LYS A 11 -48.64 32.39 -12.89
C LYS A 11 -47.73 33.37 -13.63
N ALA A 12 -46.42 33.28 -13.45
CA ALA A 12 -45.46 34.12 -14.17
C ALA A 12 -45.51 33.88 -15.69
N ILE A 13 -45.71 32.63 -16.11
CA ILE A 13 -45.93 32.31 -17.53
C ILE A 13 -47.26 32.93 -18.00
N GLU A 14 -48.37 32.72 -17.28
CA GLU A 14 -49.69 33.26 -17.64
C GLU A 14 -49.68 34.80 -17.77
N GLU A 15 -49.02 35.50 -16.85
CA GLU A 15 -48.83 36.97 -16.90
C GLU A 15 -47.98 37.42 -18.11
N ALA A 16 -46.96 36.64 -18.48
CA ALA A 16 -46.06 36.97 -19.58
C ALA A 16 -46.70 36.75 -20.96
N VAL A 17 -47.37 35.61 -21.18
CA VAL A 17 -48.01 35.30 -22.47
C VAL A 17 -49.39 35.95 -22.62
N LYS A 18 -50.00 36.42 -21.53
CA LYS A 18 -51.32 37.09 -21.49
C LYS A 18 -52.45 36.27 -22.13
N ASP A 19 -52.23 34.97 -22.32
CA ASP A 19 -53.16 34.01 -22.90
C ASP A 19 -53.01 32.68 -22.18
N ARG A 20 -54.14 32.15 -21.72
CA ARG A 20 -54.18 30.97 -20.85
C ARG A 20 -53.86 29.68 -21.60
N GLU A 21 -54.32 29.55 -22.84
CA GLU A 21 -54.05 28.36 -23.65
C GLU A 21 -52.55 28.27 -24.00
N THR A 22 -51.95 29.40 -24.37
CA THR A 22 -50.52 29.50 -24.64
C THR A 22 -49.71 29.23 -23.37
N ALA A 23 -50.14 29.77 -22.21
CA ALA A 23 -49.48 29.49 -20.93
C ALA A 23 -49.48 28.00 -20.58
N GLU A 24 -50.61 27.30 -20.77
CA GLU A 24 -50.68 25.84 -20.57
C GLU A 24 -49.74 25.08 -21.52
N ARG A 25 -49.65 25.48 -22.79
CA ARG A 25 -48.75 24.83 -23.76
C ARG A 25 -47.28 25.03 -23.40
N VAL A 26 -46.92 26.22 -22.94
CA VAL A 26 -45.57 26.53 -22.47
C VAL A 26 -45.26 25.71 -21.21
N ALA A 27 -46.16 25.73 -20.22
CA ALA A 27 -46.02 24.98 -18.98
C ALA A 27 -45.77 23.49 -19.25
N ARG A 28 -46.62 22.84 -20.06
CA ARG A 28 -46.45 21.42 -20.44
C ARG A 28 -45.13 21.14 -21.15
N SER A 29 -44.65 22.08 -21.98
CA SER A 29 -43.37 21.92 -22.68
C SER A 29 -42.19 22.01 -21.71
N VAL A 30 -42.26 22.91 -20.74
CA VAL A 30 -41.25 23.04 -19.67
C VAL A 30 -41.27 21.81 -18.75
N GLU A 31 -42.45 21.32 -18.36
CA GLU A 31 -42.58 20.09 -17.56
C GLU A 31 -41.91 18.90 -18.25
N LYS A 32 -42.18 18.70 -19.55
CA LYS A 32 -41.51 17.66 -20.34
C LYS A 32 -39.99 17.86 -20.43
N ALA A 33 -39.53 19.10 -20.57
CA ALA A 33 -38.10 19.40 -20.59
C ALA A 33 -37.43 19.08 -19.24
N LEU A 34 -38.09 19.41 -18.13
CA LEU A 34 -37.61 19.11 -16.78
C LEU A 34 -37.56 17.61 -16.51
N GLU A 35 -38.59 16.85 -16.93
CA GLU A 35 -38.58 15.39 -16.85
C GLU A 35 -37.38 14.79 -17.62
N ALA A 36 -37.12 15.26 -18.84
CA ALA A 36 -35.98 14.80 -19.64
C ALA A 36 -34.63 15.17 -19.00
N ILE A 37 -34.51 16.34 -18.38
CA ILE A 37 -33.30 16.76 -17.66
C ILE A 37 -33.07 15.88 -16.43
N GLU A 38 -34.12 15.57 -15.66
CA GLU A 38 -34.00 14.74 -14.48
C GLU A 38 -33.60 13.30 -14.83
N GLU A 39 -34.21 12.71 -15.87
CA GLU A 39 -33.84 11.38 -16.32
C GLU A 39 -32.36 11.34 -16.76
N LYS A 40 -31.91 12.33 -17.54
CA LYS A 40 -30.48 12.45 -17.88
C LYS A 40 -29.59 12.64 -16.65
N ALA A 41 -30.03 13.41 -15.65
CA ALA A 41 -29.26 13.62 -14.42
C ALA A 41 -29.13 12.31 -13.62
N LYS A 42 -30.18 11.47 -13.58
CA LYS A 42 -30.13 10.13 -12.96
C LYS A 42 -29.16 9.22 -13.71
N GLU A 43 -29.24 9.18 -15.03
CA GLU A 43 -28.33 8.39 -15.87
C GLU A 43 -26.87 8.83 -15.66
N GLN A 44 -26.60 10.13 -15.73
CA GLN A 44 -25.26 10.69 -15.50
C GLN A 44 -24.74 10.38 -14.10
N LYS A 45 -25.59 10.45 -13.06
CA LYS A 45 -25.20 10.09 -11.69
C LYS A 45 -24.74 8.64 -11.59
N ILE A 46 -25.39 7.73 -12.30
CA ILE A 46 -24.99 6.31 -12.34
C ILE A 46 -23.65 6.18 -13.07
N LEU A 47 -23.51 6.84 -14.22
CA LEU A 47 -22.28 6.80 -15.02
C LEU A 47 -21.08 7.34 -14.23
N VAL A 48 -21.18 8.55 -13.67
CA VAL A 48 -20.12 9.17 -12.88
C VAL A 48 -19.76 8.32 -11.66
N LYS A 49 -20.73 7.70 -11.00
CA LYS A 49 -20.45 6.78 -9.88
C LYS A 49 -19.71 5.53 -10.33
N ALA A 50 -20.00 5.02 -11.53
CA ALA A 50 -19.28 3.88 -12.10
C ALA A 50 -17.86 4.27 -12.49
N GLU A 51 -17.67 5.38 -13.20
CA GLU A 51 -16.36 5.93 -13.57
C GLU A 51 -15.50 6.17 -12.33
N LEU A 52 -16.02 6.86 -11.31
CA LEU A 52 -15.29 7.09 -10.05
C LEU A 52 -14.91 5.80 -9.36
N LYS A 53 -15.76 4.77 -9.40
CA LYS A 53 -15.46 3.47 -8.79
C LYS A 53 -14.35 2.74 -9.57
N ASP A 54 -14.40 2.79 -10.90
CA ASP A 54 -13.40 2.17 -11.76
C ASP A 54 -12.05 2.89 -11.61
N GLU A 55 -12.02 4.22 -11.63
CA GLU A 55 -10.81 5.01 -11.37
C GLU A 55 -10.22 4.69 -9.99
N LEU A 56 -11.03 4.67 -8.93
CA LEU A 56 -10.56 4.31 -7.58
C LEU A 56 -10.00 2.89 -7.52
N THR A 57 -10.63 1.94 -8.23
CA THR A 57 -10.21 0.53 -8.21
C THR A 57 -8.93 0.34 -9.01
N ASN A 58 -8.71 1.12 -10.06
CA ASN A 58 -7.50 1.04 -10.89
C ASN A 58 -6.30 1.75 -10.27
N GLU A 59 -6.52 2.87 -9.56
CA GLU A 59 -5.41 3.64 -8.96
C GLU A 59 -5.01 3.16 -7.56
N LEU A 60 -5.94 2.60 -6.79
CA LEU A 60 -5.66 2.17 -5.42
C LEU A 60 -5.32 0.70 -5.36
N VAL A 61 -4.17 0.39 -4.78
CA VAL A 61 -3.84 -0.98 -4.38
C VAL A 61 -4.81 -1.45 -3.29
N THR A 62 -5.27 -2.70 -3.37
CA THR A 62 -6.18 -3.22 -2.35
C THR A 62 -5.46 -3.35 -1.01
N LYS A 63 -6.22 -3.27 0.09
CA LYS A 63 -5.65 -3.44 1.45
C LYS A 63 -4.99 -4.80 1.60
N GLU A 64 -5.51 -5.80 0.91
CA GLU A 64 -5.02 -7.17 0.86
C GLU A 64 -3.67 -7.26 0.13
N GLU A 65 -3.54 -6.66 -1.06
CA GLU A 65 -2.28 -6.59 -1.80
C GLU A 65 -1.21 -5.85 -1.02
N PHE A 66 -1.52 -4.67 -0.47
CA PHE A 66 -0.58 -3.91 0.34
C PHE A 66 -0.06 -4.71 1.55
N LYS A 67 -0.96 -5.44 2.24
CA LYS A 67 -0.58 -6.32 3.35
C LYS A 67 0.27 -7.50 2.90
N ALA A 68 -0.02 -8.06 1.71
CA ALA A 68 0.75 -9.16 1.15
C ALA A 68 2.18 -8.71 0.84
N GLU A 69 2.35 -7.56 0.18
CA GLU A 69 3.66 -6.97 -0.10
C GLU A 69 4.44 -6.65 1.18
N LEU A 70 3.80 -6.04 2.19
CA LEU A 70 4.44 -5.80 3.49
C LEU A 70 4.90 -7.09 4.17
N LYS A 71 4.12 -8.17 4.07
CA LYS A 71 4.49 -9.47 4.63
C LYS A 71 5.66 -10.10 3.86
N ALA A 72 5.67 -9.96 2.53
CA ALA A 72 6.78 -10.42 1.69
C ALA A 72 8.07 -9.69 2.05
N LEU A 73 8.05 -8.36 2.11
CA LEU A 73 9.19 -7.53 2.49
C LEU A 73 9.71 -7.87 3.90
N ARG A 74 8.80 -8.09 4.85
CA ARG A 74 9.18 -8.50 6.22
C ARG A 74 9.88 -9.86 6.25
N ASN A 75 9.43 -10.81 5.43
CA ASN A 75 10.06 -12.13 5.34
C ASN A 75 11.43 -12.05 4.69
N GLU A 76 11.57 -11.27 3.62
CA GLU A 76 12.84 -11.01 2.93
C GLU A 76 13.86 -10.41 3.89
N LEU A 77 13.49 -9.32 4.58
CA LEU A 77 14.37 -8.67 5.57
C LEU A 77 14.76 -9.62 6.71
N LYS A 78 13.84 -10.47 7.16
CA LYS A 78 14.15 -11.48 8.18
C LYS A 78 15.17 -12.50 7.65
N GLY A 79 15.02 -12.93 6.41
CA GLY A 79 15.97 -13.83 5.75
C GLY A 79 17.37 -13.21 5.63
N GLU A 80 17.45 -11.95 5.20
CA GLU A 80 18.73 -11.22 5.12
C GLU A 80 19.43 -11.10 6.48
N ILE A 81 18.67 -10.76 7.53
CA ILE A 81 19.19 -10.70 8.91
C ILE A 81 19.72 -12.06 9.38
N GLU A 82 19.00 -13.14 9.08
CA GLU A 82 19.43 -14.49 9.42
C GLU A 82 20.71 -14.89 8.66
N SER A 83 20.82 -14.54 7.37
CA SER A 83 22.04 -14.76 6.57
C SER A 83 23.23 -14.01 7.15
N LEU A 84 23.11 -12.70 7.38
CA LEU A 84 24.14 -11.86 7.98
C LEU A 84 24.58 -12.39 9.34
N ARG A 85 23.63 -12.84 10.18
CA ARG A 85 23.95 -13.43 11.47
C ARG A 85 24.73 -14.74 11.33
N SER A 86 24.45 -15.54 10.31
CA SER A 86 25.17 -16.77 10.01
C SER A 86 26.60 -16.48 9.56
N GLU A 87 26.77 -15.54 8.63
CA GLU A 87 28.06 -15.08 8.11
C GLU A 87 28.96 -14.58 9.24
N VAL A 88 28.47 -13.65 10.07
CA VAL A 88 29.21 -13.10 11.21
C VAL A 88 29.61 -14.20 12.20
N LYS A 89 28.73 -15.17 12.47
CA LYS A 89 29.08 -16.33 13.32
C LYS A 89 30.18 -17.18 12.70
N GLY A 90 30.16 -17.37 11.39
CA GLY A 90 31.19 -18.08 10.63
C GLY A 90 32.54 -17.37 10.73
N GLU A 91 32.57 -16.07 10.48
CA GLU A 91 33.77 -15.23 10.60
C GLU A 91 34.36 -15.26 12.02
N ILE A 92 33.51 -15.15 13.05
CA ILE A 92 33.96 -15.25 14.45
C ILE A 92 34.60 -16.61 14.74
N LYS A 93 34.04 -17.71 14.21
CA LYS A 93 34.65 -19.05 14.38
C LYS A 93 36.00 -19.15 13.68
N ALA A 94 36.10 -18.65 12.45
CA ALA A 94 37.34 -18.62 11.70
C ALA A 94 38.40 -17.79 12.44
N LEU A 95 38.03 -16.61 12.95
CA LEU A 95 38.93 -15.75 13.72
C LEU A 95 39.41 -16.43 15.01
N LYS A 96 38.51 -17.12 15.74
CA LYS A 96 38.89 -17.91 16.93
C LYS A 96 39.91 -18.99 16.58
N LEU A 97 39.70 -19.72 15.48
CA LEU A 97 40.63 -20.75 15.03
C LEU A 97 42.00 -20.15 14.67
N LEU A 98 42.01 -19.03 13.95
CA LEU A 98 43.25 -18.30 13.62
C LEU A 98 43.99 -17.86 14.88
N ILE A 99 43.29 -17.34 15.90
CA ILE A 99 43.89 -16.97 17.18
C ILE A 99 44.51 -18.19 17.89
N PHE A 100 43.80 -19.32 17.95
CA PHE A 100 44.37 -20.53 18.56
C PHE A 100 45.58 -21.04 17.79
N PHE A 101 45.52 -21.01 16.46
CA PHE A 101 46.62 -21.43 15.61
C PHE A 101 47.85 -20.53 15.77
N THR A 102 47.68 -19.21 15.81
CA THR A 102 48.80 -18.28 16.02
C THR A 102 49.39 -18.43 17.42
N MET A 103 48.57 -18.57 18.46
CA MET A 103 49.05 -18.85 19.82
C MET A 103 49.85 -20.15 19.88
N PHE A 104 49.37 -21.21 19.22
CA PHE A 104 50.09 -22.48 19.11
C PHE A 104 51.45 -22.29 18.42
N LEU A 105 51.50 -21.58 17.29
CA LEU A 105 52.76 -21.29 16.59
C LEU A 105 53.76 -20.51 17.47
N ILE A 106 53.30 -19.49 18.20
CA ILE A 106 54.14 -18.71 19.12
C ILE A 106 54.76 -19.62 20.17
N VAL A 107 53.96 -20.51 20.77
CA VAL A 107 54.45 -21.47 21.75
C VAL A 107 55.46 -22.44 21.14
N MET A 108 55.14 -23.06 20.00
CA MET A 108 55.99 -24.06 19.35
C MET A 108 57.32 -23.50 18.85
N THR A 109 57.36 -22.22 18.48
CA THR A 109 58.59 -21.57 18.00
C THR A 109 59.43 -20.98 19.13
N ASN A 110 58.83 -20.72 20.29
CA ASN A 110 59.53 -20.21 21.46
C ASN A 110 60.02 -21.35 22.36
N LYS A 111 61.34 -21.63 22.32
CA LYS A 111 61.97 -22.69 23.14
C LYS A 111 61.62 -22.59 24.63
N GLY A 112 61.59 -21.38 25.20
CA GLY A 112 61.24 -21.17 26.60
C GLY A 112 59.79 -21.52 26.91
N SER A 113 58.86 -21.21 25.99
CA SER A 113 57.44 -21.58 26.13
C SER A 113 57.23 -23.10 26.01
N LEU A 114 57.94 -23.76 25.09
CA LEU A 114 57.92 -25.23 24.97
C LEU A 114 58.45 -25.93 26.22
N GLU A 115 59.58 -25.48 26.76
CA GLU A 115 60.18 -26.07 27.96
C GLU A 115 59.24 -25.94 29.17
N LEU A 116 58.61 -24.77 29.35
CA LEU A 116 57.59 -24.56 30.39
C LEU A 116 56.40 -25.50 30.24
N LEU A 117 55.90 -25.70 29.02
CA LEU A 117 54.83 -26.66 28.74
C LEU A 117 55.23 -28.10 29.05
N LEU A 118 56.41 -28.52 28.60
CA LEU A 118 56.90 -29.88 28.84
C LEU A 118 57.10 -30.15 30.34
N LYS A 119 57.60 -29.16 31.10
CA LYS A 119 57.67 -29.23 32.56
C LYS A 119 56.29 -29.30 33.21
N ALA A 120 55.32 -28.50 32.74
CA ALA A 120 53.95 -28.54 33.25
C ALA A 120 53.26 -29.90 33.02
N PHE A 121 53.60 -30.60 31.93
CA PHE A 121 53.15 -31.96 31.66
C PHE A 121 54.03 -33.07 32.27
N GLY A 122 55.10 -32.71 33.00
CA GLY A 122 56.02 -33.66 33.64
C GLY A 122 56.93 -34.43 32.68
N LEU A 123 57.07 -33.96 31.43
CA LEU A 123 57.88 -34.58 30.38
C LEU A 123 59.35 -34.14 30.41
N LEU A 124 59.68 -33.12 31.19
CA LEU A 124 61.02 -32.63 31.46
C LEU A 124 61.19 -32.44 32.97
N LYS A 125 62.31 -32.87 33.53
CA LYS A 125 62.68 -32.65 34.94
C LYS A 125 63.17 -31.23 35.17
#